data_AF-A0A9D1L120-F1
#
_entry.id   AF-A0A9D1L120-F1
#
_cell.length_a   1.000
_cell.length_b   1.000
_cell.length_c   1.000
_cell.angle_alpha   90.00
_cell.angle_beta   90.00
_cell.angle_gamma   90.00
#
_symmetry.space_group_name_H-M   'P 1'
#
loop_
_entity.id
_entity.type
_entity.pdbx_description
1 polymer ?
#
loop_
_entity_poly.entity_id
_entity_poly.type
_entity_poly.pdbx_seq_one_letter_code
_entity_poly.pdbx_strand_id
1 'polypeptide(L)'
;MKKKRLDVRTMAYLAMFIGLTTVLSLLGKFMPIQMPQGGSISLDVIAIFLCAYLLGTWEGVVCGVCVSILQFVLGIALYYGPWSVLLDYVLPLAVCGLASLIKIVRVRNV
;
A
#
# COMPACT_ATOMS: atom_id res chain seq x y z
N MET A 1 22.91 -3.74 12.23
CA MET A 1 21.51 -3.26 12.19
C MET A 1 21.25 -2.39 13.41
N LYS A 2 21.05 -1.07 13.27
CA LYS A 2 20.64 -0.21 14.40
C LYS A 2 19.19 -0.57 14.77
N LYS A 3 18.96 -0.97 16.02
CA LYS A 3 17.63 -1.25 16.58
C LYS A 3 16.84 0.06 16.60
N LYS A 4 16.06 0.36 15.56
CA LYS A 4 15.11 1.50 15.56
C LYS A 4 14.08 1.15 16.63
N ARG A 5 14.05 1.90 17.74
CA ARG A 5 12.93 1.76 18.69
C ARG A 5 11.70 2.21 17.92
N LEU A 6 10.71 1.32 17.79
CA LEU A 6 9.42 1.68 17.20
C LEU A 6 8.82 2.76 18.08
N ASP A 7 8.86 3.99 17.59
CA ASP A 7 8.23 5.10 18.28
C ASP A 7 6.71 4.93 18.15
N VAL A 8 5.99 5.13 19.26
CA VAL A 8 4.54 4.95 19.30
C VAL A 8 3.86 5.84 18.26
N ARG A 9 4.45 7.01 17.99
CA ARG A 9 4.00 7.92 16.92
C ARG A 9 4.09 7.28 15.54
N THR A 10 5.20 6.62 15.22
CA THR A 10 5.38 5.92 13.93
C THR A 10 4.33 4.84 13.74
N MET A 11 4.02 4.08 14.80
CA MET A 11 2.99 3.04 14.75
C MET A 11 1.59 3.65 14.53
N ALA A 12 1.27 4.75 15.20
CA ALA A 12 0.00 5.46 15.02
C ALA A 12 -0.16 6.00 13.58
N TYR A 13 0.89 6.61 13.01
CA TYR A 13 0.87 7.06 11.61
C TYR A 13 0.72 5.89 10.64
N LEU A 14 1.44 4.79 10.87
CA LEU A 14 1.34 3.61 10.04
C LEU A 14 -0.08 3.02 10.05
N ALA A 15 -0.72 2.93 11.23
CA ALA A 15 -2.11 2.49 11.35
C ALA A 15 -3.09 3.43 10.61
N MET A 16 -2.88 4.75 10.70
CA MET A 16 -3.68 5.72 9.93
C MET A 16 -3.52 5.52 8.42
N PHE A 17 -2.30 5.30 7.92
CA PHE A 17 -2.08 5.04 6.49
C PHE A 17 -2.68 3.72 6.02
N ILE A 18 -2.62 2.67 6.84
CA ILE A 18 -3.29 1.41 6.54
C ILE A 18 -4.79 1.64 6.40
N GLY A 19 -5.41 2.34 7.36
CA GLY A 19 -6.83 2.68 7.31
C GLY A 19 -7.21 3.57 6.12
N LEU A 20 -6.36 4.54 5.76
CA LEU A 20 -6.57 5.37 4.58
C LEU A 20 -6.55 4.53 3.30
N THR A 21 -5.56 3.64 3.19
CA THR A 21 -5.39 2.76 2.04
C THR A 21 -6.58 1.81 1.87
N THR A 22 -7.09 1.24 2.95
CA THR A 22 -8.26 0.35 2.89
C THR A 22 -9.52 1.08 2.48
N VAL A 23 -9.75 2.30 2.99
CA VAL A 23 -10.88 3.13 2.56
C VAL A 23 -10.78 3.50 1.07
N LEU A 24 -9.59 3.87 0.59
CA LEU A 24 -9.37 4.14 -0.83
C LEU A 24 -9.60 2.91 -1.72
N SER A 25 -9.18 1.73 -1.26
CA SER A 25 -9.41 0.47 -1.97
C SER A 25 -10.90 0.14 -2.08
N LEU A 26 -11.67 0.39 -1.00
CA LEU A 26 -13.13 0.25 -1.03
C LEU A 26 -13.76 1.26 -2.00
N LEU A 27 -13.36 2.54 -1.92
CA LEU A 27 -13.86 3.58 -2.83
C LEU A 27 -13.56 3.26 -4.30
N GLY A 28 -12.38 2.73 -4.63
CA GLY A 28 -12.03 2.31 -5.98
C GLY A 28 -12.89 1.15 -6.51
N LYS A 29 -13.47 0.33 -5.61
CA LYS A 29 -14.40 -0.75 -5.97
C LYS A 29 -15.85 -0.26 -6.11
N PHE A 30 -16.25 0.75 -5.33
CA PHE A 30 -17.59 1.35 -5.39
C PHE A 30 -17.75 2.38 -6.51
N MET A 31 -16.69 3.12 -6.83
CA MET A 31 -16.67 4.03 -7.97
C MET A 31 -16.38 3.22 -9.24
N PRO A 32 -17.22 3.29 -10.29
CA PRO A 32 -17.03 2.48 -11.50
C PRO A 32 -15.89 3.08 -12.35
N ILE A 33 -14.67 2.90 -11.87
CA ILE A 33 -13.43 3.15 -12.62
C ILE A 33 -12.98 1.83 -13.29
N GLN A 34 -13.91 0.89 -13.43
CA GLN A 34 -13.71 -0.33 -14.21
C GLN A 34 -13.80 0.05 -15.68
N MET A 35 -12.64 0.04 -16.33
CA MET A 35 -12.56 0.19 -17.77
C MET A 35 -13.22 -1.03 -18.42
N PRO A 36 -13.85 -0.86 -19.60
CA PRO A 36 -14.59 -1.93 -20.29
C PRO A 36 -13.74 -3.18 -20.64
N GLN A 37 -12.41 -3.09 -20.56
CA GLN A 37 -11.46 -4.19 -20.79
C GLN A 37 -10.97 -4.85 -19.49
N GLY A 38 -11.65 -4.62 -18.35
CA GLY A 38 -11.29 -5.24 -17.06
C GLY A 38 -10.16 -4.53 -16.29
N GLY A 39 -9.71 -3.36 -16.75
CA GLY A 39 -8.77 -2.52 -16.01
C GLY A 39 -9.44 -1.75 -14.88
N SER A 40 -8.73 -1.48 -13.79
CA SER A 40 -9.19 -0.63 -12.68
C SER A 40 -8.11 0.37 -12.29
N ILE A 41 -8.52 1.59 -11.90
CA ILE A 41 -7.59 2.57 -11.32
C ILE A 41 -7.53 2.34 -9.80
N SER A 42 -6.41 1.78 -9.35
CA SER A 42 -6.15 1.53 -7.93
C SER A 42 -5.61 2.80 -7.25
N LEU A 43 -6.50 3.53 -6.58
CA LEU A 43 -6.14 4.75 -5.84
C LEU A 43 -5.39 4.44 -4.54
N ASP A 44 -5.61 3.25 -3.98
CA ASP A 44 -4.98 2.77 -2.74
C ASP A 44 -3.44 2.83 -2.78
N VAL A 45 -2.83 2.55 -3.94
CA VAL A 45 -1.37 2.55 -4.12
C VAL A 45 -0.76 3.93 -3.83
N ILE A 46 -1.49 5.02 -4.07
CA ILE A 46 -1.03 6.39 -3.78
C ILE A 46 -0.80 6.56 -2.27
N ALA A 47 -1.70 6.04 -1.43
CA ALA A 47 -1.57 6.11 0.01
C ALA A 47 -0.38 5.27 0.53
N ILE A 48 -0.12 4.11 -0.09
CA ILE A 48 1.05 3.27 0.21
C ILE A 48 2.34 4.00 -0.14
N PHE A 49 2.40 4.66 -1.31
CA PHE A 49 3.56 5.46 -1.69
C PHE A 49 3.80 6.61 -0.71
N LEU A 50 2.75 7.32 -0.30
CA LEU A 50 2.85 8.38 0.69
C LEU A 50 3.45 7.83 2.00
N CYS A 51 2.90 6.73 2.50
CA CYS A 51 3.39 6.04 3.70
C CYS A 51 4.89 5.69 3.58
N ALA A 52 5.30 5.10 2.46
CA ALA A 52 6.69 4.75 2.20
C ALA A 52 7.62 5.97 2.22
N TYR A 53 7.24 7.08 1.57
CA TYR A 53 8.07 8.29 1.52
C TYR A 53 8.15 9.04 2.86
N LEU A 54 7.09 9.02 3.67
CA LEU A 54 7.05 9.73 4.96
C LEU A 54 7.70 8.96 6.10
N LEU A 55 7.46 7.65 6.20
CA LEU A 55 7.85 6.83 7.36
C LEU A 55 9.11 6.01 7.09
N GLY A 56 9.39 5.69 5.82
CA GLY A 56 10.53 4.90 5.37
C GLY A 56 10.12 3.66 4.59
N THR A 57 11.11 3.02 3.97
CA THR A 57 10.92 1.83 3.13
C THR A 57 10.40 0.63 3.91
N TRP A 58 10.89 0.39 5.12
CA TRP A 58 10.45 -0.76 5.93
C TRP A 58 8.99 -0.61 6.36
N GLU A 59 8.63 0.58 6.80
CA GLU A 59 7.28 0.97 7.20
C GLU A 59 6.31 0.89 6.01
N GLY A 60 6.75 1.31 4.82
CA GLY A 60 5.99 1.18 3.57
C GLY A 60 5.70 -0.28 3.20
N VAL A 61 6.70 -1.16 3.28
CA VAL A 61 6.53 -2.60 3.01
C VAL A 61 5.56 -3.23 4.03
N VAL A 62 5.73 -2.93 5.31
CA VAL A 62 4.83 -3.43 6.37
C VAL A 62 3.41 -2.94 6.13
N CYS A 63 3.23 -1.67 5.75
CA CYS A 63 1.93 -1.11 5.39
C CYS A 63 1.28 -1.90 4.24
N GLY A 64 2.00 -2.12 3.13
CA GLY A 64 1.49 -2.88 1.98
C GLY A 64 1.08 -4.31 2.32
N VAL A 65 1.87 -5.01 3.14
CA VAL A 65 1.55 -6.37 3.61
C VAL A 65 0.29 -6.35 4.50
N CYS A 66 0.21 -5.44 5.47
CA CYS A 66 -0.98 -5.33 6.33
C CYS A 66 -2.26 -5.00 5.53
N VAL A 67 -2.16 -4.11 4.54
CA VAL A 67 -3.28 -3.78 3.64
C VAL A 67 -3.72 -4.99 2.83
N SER A 68 -2.78 -5.77 2.29
CA SER A 68 -3.12 -6.98 1.54
C SER A 68 -3.92 -7.97 2.39
N ILE A 69 -3.52 -8.19 3.65
CA ILE A 69 -4.26 -9.04 4.60
C ILE A 69 -5.66 -8.47 4.86
N LEU A 70 -5.77 -7.15 5.06
CA LEU A 70 -7.07 -6.49 5.26
C LEU A 70 -7.99 -6.62 4.04
N GLN A 71 -7.46 -6.55 2.82
CA GLN A 71 -8.25 -6.75 1.59
C GLN A 71 -8.83 -8.17 1.50
N PHE A 72 -8.12 -9.19 1.99
CA PHE A 72 -8.66 -10.55 2.09
C PHE A 72 -9.76 -10.67 3.14
N VAL A 73 -9.54 -10.09 4.33
CA VAL A 73 -10.53 -10.12 5.42
C VAL A 73 -11.82 -9.41 5.03
N LEU A 74 -11.73 -8.31 4.28
CA LEU A 74 -12.86 -7.53 3.81
C LEU A 74 -13.54 -8.12 2.55
N GLY A 75 -13.08 -9.27 2.04
CA GLY A 75 -13.64 -9.90 0.83
C GLY A 75 -13.47 -9.07 -0.44
N ILE A 76 -12.49 -8.17 -0.47
CA ILE A 76 -12.23 -7.29 -1.60
C ILE A 76 -11.48 -8.05 -2.69
N ALA A 77 -10.57 -8.94 -2.28
CA ALA A 77 -9.71 -9.77 -3.11
C ALA A 77 -10.44 -11.03 -3.61
N LEU A 78 -10.16 -11.41 -4.85
CA LEU A 78 -10.66 -12.64 -5.48
C LEU A 78 -9.68 -13.78 -5.24
N TYR A 79 -10.21 -14.93 -4.80
CA TYR A 79 -9.41 -16.12 -4.54
C TYR A 79 -9.50 -17.10 -5.71
N TYR A 80 -8.41 -17.24 -6.47
CA TYR A 80 -8.24 -18.27 -7.49
C TYR A 80 -7.22 -19.36 -7.10
N GLY A 81 -6.43 -19.11 -6.06
CA GLY A 81 -5.44 -20.04 -5.51
C GLY A 81 -4.40 -19.32 -4.66
N PRO A 82 -3.60 -20.04 -3.85
CA PRO A 82 -2.62 -19.43 -2.94
C PRO A 82 -1.54 -18.63 -3.69
N TRP A 83 -1.19 -19.05 -4.92
CA TRP A 83 -0.19 -18.36 -5.74
C TRP A 83 -0.73 -17.07 -6.37
N SER A 84 -2.00 -17.07 -6.80
CA SER A 84 -2.67 -15.85 -7.30
C SER A 84 -2.80 -14.82 -6.19
N VAL A 85 -3.18 -15.23 -4.98
CA VAL A 85 -3.21 -14.34 -3.81
C VAL A 85 -1.86 -13.66 -3.56
N LEU A 86 -0.79 -14.45 -3.57
CA LEU A 86 0.55 -13.95 -3.32
C LEU A 86 0.97 -12.96 -4.41
N LEU A 87 0.80 -13.33 -5.68
CA LEU A 87 1.30 -12.56 -6.82
C LEU A 87 0.42 -11.37 -7.21
N ASP A 88 -0.88 -11.43 -6.95
CA ASP A 88 -1.84 -10.40 -7.39
C ASP A 88 -2.11 -9.34 -6.30
N TYR A 89 -1.93 -9.69 -5.02
CA TYR A 89 -2.26 -8.81 -3.90
C TYR A 89 -1.07 -8.55 -2.97
N VAL A 90 -0.46 -9.59 -2.40
CA VAL A 90 0.56 -9.42 -1.34
C VAL A 90 1.86 -8.83 -1.89
N LEU A 91 2.39 -9.45 -2.95
CA LEU A 91 3.68 -9.11 -3.52
C LEU A 91 3.66 -7.72 -4.20
N PRO A 92 2.64 -7.34 -5.00
CA PRO A 92 2.56 -6.01 -5.60
C PRO A 92 2.48 -4.90 -4.56
N LEU A 93 1.61 -5.04 -3.55
CA LEU A 93 1.43 -4.02 -2.50
C LEU A 93 2.70 -3.89 -1.64
N ALA A 94 3.40 -4.99 -1.36
CA ALA A 94 4.69 -4.96 -0.68
C ALA A 94 5.77 -4.26 -1.52
N VAL A 95 5.83 -4.51 -2.84
CA VAL A 95 6.77 -3.86 -3.76
C VAL A 95 6.48 -2.37 -3.88
N CYS A 96 5.22 -1.95 -3.88
CA CYS A 96 4.87 -0.52 -3.84
C CYS A 96 5.44 0.18 -2.58
N GLY A 97 5.51 -0.52 -1.45
CA GLY A 97 6.17 -0.04 -0.24
C GLY A 97 7.68 0.22 -0.40
N LEU A 98 8.33 -0.38 -1.40
CA LEU A 98 9.74 -0.14 -1.72
C LEU A 98 9.97 1.15 -2.52
N ALA A 99 8.93 1.89 -2.92
CA ALA A 99 9.06 3.12 -3.71
C ALA A 99 9.99 4.15 -3.06
N SER A 100 10.05 4.21 -1.73
CA SER A 100 10.96 5.11 -1.00
C SER A 100 12.45 4.82 -1.22
N LEU A 101 12.84 3.67 -1.80
CA LEU A 101 14.23 3.42 -2.21
C LEU A 101 14.66 4.38 -3.33
N ILE A 102 13.71 4.81 -4.17
CA ILE A 102 13.94 5.84 -5.16
C ILE A 102 13.95 7.17 -4.41
N LYS A 103 15.16 7.61 -4.06
CA LYS A 103 15.39 8.86 -3.34
C LYS A 103 14.70 10.01 -4.08
N ILE A 104 13.88 10.79 -3.36
CA ILE A 104 13.26 12.01 -3.88
C ILE A 104 14.34 12.78 -4.66
N VAL A 105 14.12 12.90 -5.97
CA VAL A 105 14.89 13.80 -6.81
C VAL A 105 14.61 15.17 -6.21
N ARG A 106 15.61 15.72 -5.51
CA ARG A 106 15.57 17.11 -5.08
C ARG A 106 15.51 17.92 -6.36
N VAL A 107 14.30 18.32 -6.78
CA VAL A 107 14.09 19.31 -7.83
C VAL A 107 14.77 20.55 -7.28
N ARG A 108 16.02 20.75 -7.71
CA ARG A 108 16.78 21.96 -7.41
C ARG A 108 16.02 23.05 -8.15
N ASN A 109 15.20 23.77 -7.39
CA ASN A 109 14.50 24.96 -7.86
C ASN A 109 15.52 25.82 -8.61
N VAL A 110 15.20 26.14 -9.86
CA VAL A 110 15.93 27.13 -10.67
C VAL A 110 15.77 28.49 -10.01
#